data_AF-A0A928RPP8-F1
#
_entry.id   AF-A0A928RPP8-F1
#
_cell.length_a   1.000
_cell.length_b   1.000
_cell.length_c   1.000
_cell.angle_alpha   90.00
_cell.angle_beta   90.00
_cell.angle_gamma   90.00
#
_symmetry.space_group_name_H-M   'P 1'
#
loop_
_entity.id
_entity.type
_entity.pdbx_description
1 polymer ?
#
loop_
_entity_poly.entity_id
_entity_poly.type
_entity_poly.pdbx_seq_one_letter_code
_entity_poly.pdbx_strand_id
1 'polypeptide(L)'
;MKYIFSFLGVVIIVFGIFFFNKKEESQDFIRIHITANSDSEIDQNLKYLVKDAVVEYLIPFLSKAENEIQAKEIIISQIQNIEDIVGSALLSQGVNYGCKISLKNEEIPTRVYDSITLEKGLYETLSIELGEAQGDNWWCVVFPAVCFISSKNPENLVYISKIWEIINSVT
;
A
#
# COMPACT_ATOMS: atom_id res chain seq x y z
N MET A 1 -41.61 19.15 -31.15
CA MET A 1 -40.14 19.31 -31.25
C MET A 1 -39.48 19.94 -30.02
N LYS A 2 -40.09 20.90 -29.29
CA LYS A 2 -39.51 21.47 -28.05
C LYS A 2 -39.23 20.45 -26.93
N TYR A 3 -40.11 19.46 -26.74
CA TYR A 3 -39.96 18.46 -25.67
C TYR A 3 -38.83 17.43 -25.91
N ILE A 4 -38.42 17.21 -27.16
CA ILE A 4 -37.35 16.25 -27.51
C ILE A 4 -35.98 16.79 -27.08
N PHE A 5 -35.72 18.08 -27.33
CA PHE A 5 -34.50 18.74 -26.85
C PHE A 5 -34.46 18.83 -25.32
N SER A 6 -35.61 19.04 -24.68
CA SER A 6 -35.72 19.05 -23.22
C SER A 6 -35.45 17.67 -22.60
N PHE A 7 -35.88 16.59 -23.26
CA PHE A 7 -35.64 15.23 -22.78
C PHE A 7 -34.16 14.83 -22.95
N LEU A 8 -33.54 15.21 -24.07
CA LEU A 8 -32.12 14.94 -24.32
C LEU A 8 -31.21 15.64 -23.30
N GLY A 9 -31.53 16.87 -22.92
CA GLY A 9 -30.80 17.62 -21.88
C GLY A 9 -30.88 16.96 -20.50
N VAL A 10 -32.06 16.45 -20.11
CA VAL A 10 -32.23 15.74 -18.84
C VAL A 10 -31.46 14.41 -18.84
N VAL A 11 -31.46 13.67 -19.94
CA VAL A 11 -30.68 12.41 -20.05
C VAL A 11 -29.18 12.67 -19.93
N ILE A 12 -28.65 13.72 -20.57
CA ILE A 12 -27.23 14.09 -20.47
C ILE A 12 -26.86 14.52 -19.05
N ILE A 13 -27.74 15.26 -18.37
CA ILE A 13 -27.52 15.67 -16.97
C ILE A 13 -27.54 14.45 -16.04
N VAL A 14 -28.51 13.54 -16.20
CA VAL A 14 -28.59 12.31 -15.39
C VAL A 14 -27.39 11.39 -15.65
N PHE A 15 -26.96 11.25 -16.91
CA PHE A 15 -25.75 10.50 -17.25
C PHE A 15 -24.49 11.17 -16.69
N GLY A 16 -24.37 12.49 -16.78
CA GLY A 16 -23.27 13.25 -16.21
C GLY A 16 -23.17 13.10 -14.69
N ILE A 17 -24.31 13.14 -13.99
CA ILE A 17 -24.38 12.89 -12.55
C ILE A 17 -23.96 11.45 -12.23
N PHE A 18 -24.33 10.46 -13.07
CA PHE A 18 -23.92 9.07 -12.89
C PHE A 18 -22.40 8.86 -13.09
N PHE A 19 -21.80 9.54 -14.07
CA PHE A 19 -20.36 9.50 -14.32
C PHE A 19 -19.55 10.25 -13.25
N PHE A 20 -20.06 11.36 -12.71
CA PHE A 20 -19.39 12.11 -11.64
C PHE A 20 -19.55 11.48 -10.25
N ASN A 21 -20.56 10.63 -10.03
CA ASN A 21 -20.76 9.94 -8.74
C ASN A 21 -20.06 8.58 -8.65
N LYS A 22 -19.15 8.25 -9.57
CA LYS A 22 -18.20 7.17 -9.30
C LYS A 22 -17.16 7.69 -8.30
N LYS A 23 -17.60 7.86 -7.05
CA LYS A 23 -16.72 8.04 -5.91
C LYS A 23 -15.92 6.74 -5.85
N GLU A 24 -14.64 6.80 -6.21
CA GLU A 24 -13.71 5.72 -5.87
C GLU A 24 -13.86 5.51 -4.37
N GLU A 25 -14.35 4.32 -4.01
CA GLU A 25 -14.40 3.87 -2.64
C GLU A 25 -12.93 3.77 -2.22
N SER A 26 -12.40 4.83 -1.61
CA SER A 26 -11.08 4.83 -1.00
C SER A 26 -11.13 3.75 0.06
N GLN A 27 -10.59 2.59 -0.26
CA GLN A 27 -10.47 1.55 0.75
C GLN A 27 -9.52 2.10 1.82
N ASP A 28 -9.85 1.90 3.10
CA ASP A 28 -9.08 2.41 4.25
C ASP A 28 -7.68 1.75 4.40
N PHE A 29 -7.07 1.34 3.29
CA PHE A 29 -5.81 0.63 3.21
C PHE A 29 -4.73 1.49 2.56
N ILE A 30 -3.59 1.59 3.24
CA ILE A 30 -2.35 2.03 2.60
C ILE A 30 -1.54 0.79 2.26
N ARG A 31 -0.97 0.74 1.07
CA ARG A 31 -0.16 -0.39 0.60
C ARG A 31 1.32 -0.03 0.59
N ILE A 32 2.16 -1.05 0.56
CA ILE A 32 3.59 -0.92 0.31
C ILE A 32 3.93 -1.72 -0.95
N HIS A 33 4.71 -1.10 -1.83
CA HIS A 33 5.15 -1.68 -3.08
C HIS A 33 6.66 -1.50 -3.18
N ILE A 34 7.39 -2.61 -3.30
CA ILE A 34 8.85 -2.61 -3.42
C ILE A 34 9.22 -3.28 -4.74
N THR A 35 9.94 -2.56 -5.58
CA THR A 35 10.45 -3.05 -6.87
C THR A 35 11.94 -3.28 -6.76
N ALA A 36 12.39 -4.50 -7.11
CA ALA A 36 13.80 -4.85 -7.09
C ALA A 36 14.57 -4.15 -8.23
N ASN A 37 15.88 -4.00 -8.06
CA ASN A 37 16.74 -3.43 -9.09
C ASN A 37 16.73 -4.29 -10.37
N SER A 38 16.77 -5.62 -10.24
CA SER A 38 16.67 -6.59 -11.34
C SER A 38 16.07 -7.93 -10.87
N ASP A 39 15.90 -8.88 -11.79
CA ASP A 39 15.46 -10.26 -11.50
C ASP A 39 16.59 -11.20 -11.04
N SER A 40 17.80 -10.67 -10.82
CA SER A 40 18.87 -11.47 -10.23
C SER A 40 18.49 -11.96 -8.83
N GLU A 41 18.92 -13.16 -8.47
CA GLU A 41 18.65 -13.73 -7.14
C GLU A 41 19.11 -12.81 -6.00
N ILE A 42 20.23 -12.11 -6.21
CA ILE A 42 20.76 -11.12 -5.26
C ILE A 42 19.77 -9.96 -5.08
N ASP A 43 19.32 -9.34 -6.16
CA ASP A 43 18.39 -8.20 -6.09
C ASP A 43 17.01 -8.59 -5.54
N GLN A 44 16.56 -9.82 -5.84
CA GLN A 44 15.32 -10.36 -5.28
C GLN A 44 15.44 -10.58 -3.77
N ASN A 45 16.57 -11.12 -3.29
CA ASN A 45 16.83 -11.28 -1.87
C ASN A 45 16.97 -9.93 -1.14
N LEU A 46 17.61 -8.94 -1.78
CA LEU A 46 17.71 -7.58 -1.26
C LEU A 46 16.35 -6.91 -1.10
N LYS A 47 15.44 -7.08 -2.06
CA LYS A 47 14.05 -6.63 -1.93
C LYS A 47 13.39 -7.18 -0.66
N TYR A 48 13.57 -8.47 -0.35
CA TYR A 48 13.00 -9.07 0.86
C TYR A 48 13.67 -8.57 2.15
N LEU A 49 14.98 -8.35 2.14
CA LEU A 49 15.70 -7.73 3.26
C LEU A 49 15.19 -6.31 3.53
N VAL A 50 15.09 -5.48 2.49
CA VAL A 50 14.57 -4.12 2.56
C VAL A 50 13.13 -4.11 3.08
N LYS A 51 12.30 -5.01 2.55
CA LYS A 51 10.94 -5.22 3.02
C LYS A 51 10.89 -5.46 4.53
N ASP A 52 11.65 -6.42 5.04
CA ASP A 52 11.65 -6.74 6.46
C ASP A 52 12.10 -5.55 7.31
N ALA A 53 13.16 -4.84 6.90
CA ALA A 53 13.68 -3.68 7.63
C ALA A 53 12.68 -2.50 7.69
N VAL A 54 12.06 -2.16 6.55
CA VAL A 54 11.09 -1.06 6.49
C VAL A 54 9.81 -1.40 7.26
N VAL A 55 9.34 -2.65 7.13
CA VAL A 55 8.17 -3.14 7.86
C VAL A 55 8.43 -3.09 9.36
N GLU A 56 9.54 -3.65 9.85
CA GLU A 56 9.90 -3.63 11.28
C GLU A 56 9.96 -2.20 11.83
N TYR A 57 10.51 -1.27 11.05
CA TYR A 57 10.58 0.14 11.42
C TYR A 57 9.20 0.83 11.52
N LEU A 58 8.28 0.57 10.59
CA LEU A 58 7.00 1.27 10.52
C LEU A 58 5.97 0.79 11.56
N ILE A 59 6.10 -0.44 12.09
CA ILE A 59 5.21 -1.02 13.12
C ILE A 59 4.86 -0.05 14.26
N PRO A 60 5.84 0.46 15.03
CA PRO A 60 5.56 1.28 16.21
C PRO A 60 4.89 2.62 15.88
N PHE A 61 4.98 3.09 14.65
CA PHE A 61 4.34 4.33 14.21
C PHE A 61 2.92 4.06 13.72
N LEU A 62 2.74 3.08 12.83
CA LEU A 62 1.44 2.80 12.22
C LEU A 62 0.46 2.09 13.17
N SER A 63 0.95 1.41 14.20
CA SER A 63 0.11 0.90 15.30
C SER A 63 -0.61 2.00 16.09
N LYS A 64 -0.14 3.25 16.01
CA LYS A 64 -0.77 4.42 16.65
C LYS A 64 -1.78 5.13 15.75
N ALA A 65 -1.82 4.81 14.46
CA ALA A 65 -2.76 5.42 13.53
C ALA A 65 -4.18 4.88 13.75
N GLU A 66 -5.15 5.78 13.84
CA GLU A 66 -6.56 5.40 14.02
C GLU A 66 -7.31 5.24 12.71
N ASN A 67 -6.81 5.87 11.63
CA ASN A 67 -7.42 5.89 10.31
C ASN A 67 -6.34 6.09 9.23
N GLU A 68 -6.74 5.91 7.97
CA GLU A 68 -5.87 6.03 6.79
C GLU A 68 -5.19 7.40 6.70
N ILE A 69 -5.89 8.48 7.03
CA ILE A 69 -5.35 9.85 6.96
C ILE A 69 -4.18 10.01 7.93
N GLN A 70 -4.34 9.58 9.18
CA GLN A 70 -3.26 9.62 10.17
C GLN A 70 -2.09 8.70 9.76
N ALA A 71 -2.38 7.51 9.23
CA ALA A 71 -1.35 6.59 8.75
C ALA A 71 -0.53 7.21 7.61
N LYS A 72 -1.19 7.90 6.68
CA LYS A 72 -0.56 8.63 5.58
C LYS A 72 0.35 9.75 6.08
N GLU A 73 -0.13 10.58 7.01
CA GLU A 73 0.68 11.65 7.62
C GLU A 73 1.92 11.09 8.33
N ILE A 74 1.75 9.98 9.05
CA ILE A 74 2.86 9.26 9.68
C ILE A 74 3.86 8.82 8.62
N ILE A 75 3.44 8.12 7.56
CA ILE A 75 4.35 7.64 6.51
C ILE A 75 5.10 8.80 5.88
N ILE A 76 4.41 9.89 5.52
CA ILE A 76 5.02 11.09 4.95
C ILE A 76 6.10 11.65 5.87
N SER A 77 5.83 11.74 7.18
CA SER A 77 6.80 12.22 8.17
C SER A 77 8.02 11.30 8.33
N GLN A 78 7.88 10.02 7.95
CA GLN A 78 8.95 9.02 8.07
C GLN A 78 9.71 8.76 6.77
N ILE A 79 9.33 9.36 5.62
CA ILE A 79 9.96 9.07 4.31
C ILE A 79 11.49 9.14 4.37
N GLN A 80 12.07 10.20 4.95
CA GLN A 80 13.52 10.34 5.03
C GLN A 80 14.17 9.21 5.85
N ASN A 81 13.56 8.83 6.97
CA ASN A 81 14.07 7.74 7.80
C ASN A 81 13.95 6.39 7.08
N ILE A 82 12.89 6.19 6.30
CA ILE A 82 12.73 4.99 5.47
C ILE A 82 13.85 4.96 4.42
N GLU A 83 14.14 6.07 3.73
CA GLU A 83 15.26 6.16 2.79
C GLU A 83 16.60 5.79 3.44
N ASP A 84 16.86 6.29 4.65
CA ASP A 84 18.09 5.99 5.39
C ASP A 84 18.19 4.50 5.78
N ILE A 85 17.06 3.88 6.16
CA ILE A 85 16.97 2.45 6.49
C ILE A 85 17.22 1.60 5.25
N VAL A 86 16.57 1.94 4.13
CA VAL A 86 16.78 1.24 2.85
C VAL A 86 18.23 1.38 2.41
N GLY A 87 18.79 2.59 2.45
CA GLY A 87 20.20 2.84 2.11
C GLY A 87 21.15 2.03 2.99
N SER A 88 20.90 1.98 4.30
CA SER A 88 21.72 1.19 5.24
C SER A 88 21.62 -0.31 4.95
N ALA A 89 20.41 -0.82 4.65
CA ALA A 89 20.20 -2.22 4.30
C ALA A 89 20.97 -2.60 3.02
N LEU A 90 20.89 -1.77 1.97
CA LEU A 90 21.61 -2.00 0.71
C LEU A 90 23.14 -1.93 0.90
N LEU A 91 23.64 -0.93 1.62
CA LEU A 91 25.07 -0.77 1.90
C LEU A 91 25.63 -1.94 2.71
N SER A 92 24.86 -2.49 3.66
CA SER A 92 25.27 -3.66 4.46
C SER A 92 25.54 -4.92 3.62
N GLN A 93 24.95 -4.99 2.42
CA GLN A 93 25.11 -6.09 1.47
C GLN A 93 26.15 -5.77 0.39
N GLY A 94 26.86 -4.64 0.50
CA GLY A 94 27.90 -4.23 -0.45
C GLY A 94 27.37 -3.68 -1.78
N VAL A 95 26.10 -3.26 -1.82
CA VAL A 95 25.46 -2.70 -3.01
C VAL A 95 25.61 -1.19 -3.06
N ASN A 96 25.82 -0.65 -4.26
CA ASN A 96 26.15 0.76 -4.49
C ASN A 96 25.07 1.56 -5.23
N TYR A 97 23.86 1.02 -5.36
CA TYR A 97 22.69 1.76 -5.84
C TYR A 97 21.83 2.23 -4.66
N GLY A 98 21.10 3.32 -4.87
CA GLY A 98 20.16 3.86 -3.88
C GLY A 98 18.73 3.35 -4.10
N CYS A 99 17.78 4.07 -3.53
CA CYS A 99 16.36 3.84 -3.77
C CYS A 99 15.65 5.18 -4.04
N LYS A 100 14.45 5.08 -4.61
CA LYS A 100 13.51 6.20 -4.72
C LYS A 100 12.24 5.83 -3.96
N ILE A 101 11.87 6.68 -3.00
CA ILE A 101 10.71 6.47 -2.16
C ILE A 101 9.67 7.55 -2.44
N SER A 102 8.42 7.14 -2.61
CA SER A 102 7.32 8.09 -2.80
C SER A 102 6.01 7.50 -2.28
N LEU A 103 5.11 8.38 -1.86
CA LEU A 103 3.72 8.02 -1.60
C LEU A 103 2.89 8.47 -2.80
N LYS A 104 2.27 7.51 -3.50
CA LYS A 104 1.52 7.78 -4.73
C LYS A 104 0.33 6.82 -4.86
N ASN A 105 -0.65 7.22 -5.64
CA ASN A 105 -1.75 6.33 -6.04
C ASN A 105 -1.25 5.35 -7.11
N GLU A 106 -1.44 4.06 -6.88
CA GLU A 106 -1.09 3.00 -7.81
C GLU A 106 -2.29 2.09 -8.10
N GLU A 107 -2.48 1.74 -9.38
CA GLU A 107 -3.40 0.67 -9.74
C GLU A 107 -2.76 -0.67 -9.42
N ILE A 108 -3.36 -1.42 -8.49
CA ILE A 108 -2.85 -2.73 -8.08
C ILE A 108 -3.90 -3.79 -8.45
N PRO A 109 -3.51 -4.91 -9.09
CA PRO A 109 -4.44 -6.00 -9.42
C PRO A 109 -5.00 -6.65 -8.14
N THR A 110 -6.08 -7.42 -8.28
CA THR A 110 -6.61 -8.22 -7.17
C THR A 110 -5.50 -9.09 -6.58
N ARG A 111 -5.32 -9.02 -5.26
CA ARG A 111 -4.35 -9.83 -4.50
C ARG A 111 -5.06 -10.62 -3.43
N VAL A 112 -4.73 -11.91 -3.37
CA VAL A 112 -5.18 -12.81 -2.32
C VAL A 112 -4.02 -13.00 -1.34
N TYR A 113 -4.27 -12.64 -0.09
CA TYR A 113 -3.47 -12.96 1.08
C TYR A 113 -4.21 -14.01 1.91
N ASP A 114 -3.52 -14.75 2.78
CA ASP A 114 -4.04 -15.96 3.46
C ASP A 114 -5.53 -15.96 3.80
N SER A 115 -6.02 -14.91 4.47
CA SER A 115 -7.44 -14.77 4.85
C SER A 115 -8.12 -13.52 4.29
N ILE A 116 -7.47 -12.77 3.40
CA ILE A 116 -7.96 -11.47 2.90
C ILE A 116 -7.75 -11.36 1.39
N THR A 117 -8.82 -11.11 0.65
CA THR A 117 -8.75 -10.72 -0.76
C THR A 117 -8.90 -9.21 -0.87
N LEU A 118 -7.93 -8.55 -1.49
CA LEU A 118 -8.02 -7.15 -1.87
C LEU A 118 -8.26 -7.03 -3.36
N GLU A 119 -9.37 -6.43 -3.74
CA GLU A 119 -9.80 -6.29 -5.13
C GLU A 119 -8.89 -5.37 -5.94
N LYS A 120 -8.97 -5.48 -7.26
CA LYS A 120 -8.29 -4.55 -8.16
C LYS A 120 -8.81 -3.13 -7.92
N GLY A 121 -7.91 -2.17 -7.77
CA GLY A 121 -8.28 -0.77 -7.52
C GLY A 121 -7.07 0.17 -7.51
N LEU A 122 -7.37 1.46 -7.34
CA LEU A 122 -6.40 2.50 -7.09
C LEU A 122 -6.16 2.62 -5.58
N TYR A 123 -4.91 2.53 -5.15
CA TYR A 123 -4.54 2.51 -3.73
C TYR A 123 -3.47 3.55 -3.43
N GLU A 124 -3.59 4.24 -2.29
CA GLU A 124 -2.49 4.99 -1.71
C GLU A 124 -1.35 4.01 -1.36
N THR A 125 -0.18 4.21 -1.95
CA THR A 125 0.90 3.23 -1.93
C THR A 125 2.23 3.89 -1.62
N LEU A 126 2.92 3.36 -0.60
CA LEU A 126 4.33 3.61 -0.34
C LEU A 126 5.16 2.81 -1.35
N SER A 127 5.64 3.49 -2.37
CA SER A 127 6.46 2.94 -3.45
C SER A 127 7.94 3.08 -3.10
N ILE A 128 8.67 1.97 -3.12
CA ILE A 128 10.11 1.87 -2.89
C ILE A 128 10.74 1.22 -4.12
N GLU A 129 11.34 2.03 -4.97
CA GLU A 129 12.00 1.63 -6.22
C GLU A 129 13.50 1.45 -5.92
N LEU A 130 14.02 0.21 -5.95
CA LEU A 130 15.44 -0.07 -5.71
C LEU A 130 16.24 0.07 -7.02
N GLY A 131 17.32 0.83 -7.02
CA GLY A 131 18.18 1.01 -8.20
C GLY A 131 17.39 1.44 -9.45
N GLU A 132 17.47 0.64 -10.52
CA GLU A 132 16.76 0.88 -11.78
C GLU A 132 15.29 0.42 -11.78
N ALA A 133 14.85 -0.28 -10.73
CA ALA A 133 13.49 -0.78 -10.56
C ALA A 133 12.98 -1.63 -11.75
N GLN A 134 13.81 -2.52 -12.27
CA GLN A 134 13.48 -3.39 -13.41
C GLN A 134 13.15 -4.82 -13.02
N GLY A 135 13.31 -5.18 -11.74
CA GLY A 135 13.05 -6.53 -11.26
C GLY A 135 11.62 -6.76 -10.79
N ASP A 136 11.36 -7.99 -10.38
CA ASP A 136 10.07 -8.37 -9.84
C ASP A 136 9.67 -7.51 -8.64
N ASN A 137 8.37 -7.30 -8.55
CA ASN A 137 7.73 -6.48 -7.54
C ASN A 137 7.34 -7.30 -6.30
N TRP A 138 7.08 -6.60 -5.21
CA TRP A 138 6.44 -7.14 -4.02
C TRP A 138 5.41 -6.16 -3.48
N TRP A 139 4.18 -6.63 -3.21
CA TRP A 139 3.07 -5.81 -2.72
C TRP A 139 2.53 -6.31 -1.40
N CYS A 140 2.21 -5.40 -0.49
CA CYS A 140 1.57 -5.71 0.78
C CYS A 140 0.70 -4.55 1.29
N VAL A 141 0.05 -4.78 2.42
CA VAL A 141 -0.80 -3.82 3.13
C VAL A 141 -0.06 -3.31 4.36
N VAL A 142 0.21 -2.00 4.37
CA VAL A 142 0.96 -1.32 5.43
C VAL A 142 0.02 -0.60 6.42
N PHE A 143 -1.22 -0.32 6.02
CA PHE A 143 -2.28 0.09 6.95
C PHE A 143 -3.62 -0.50 6.50
N PRO A 144 -4.47 -0.95 7.44
CA PRO A 144 -4.12 -1.24 8.82
C PRO A 144 -3.09 -2.39 8.84
N ALA A 145 -2.44 -2.60 9.98
CA ALA A 145 -1.19 -3.36 10.04
C ALA A 145 -1.30 -4.89 9.78
N VAL A 146 -1.72 -5.32 8.57
CA VAL A 146 -1.86 -6.74 8.17
C VAL A 146 -0.52 -7.41 8.01
N CYS A 147 0.40 -6.79 7.25
CA CYS A 147 1.68 -7.42 6.92
C CYS A 147 2.68 -7.47 8.09
N PHE A 148 2.28 -6.93 9.25
CA PHE A 148 3.10 -6.83 10.45
C PHE A 148 2.84 -7.96 11.46
N ILE A 149 1.88 -8.84 11.18
CA ILE A 149 1.47 -9.92 12.10
C ILE A 149 2.45 -11.11 12.02
N SER A 150 3.38 -11.15 11.06
CA SER A 150 4.17 -12.37 10.78
C SER A 150 5.62 -12.38 11.28
N SER A 151 6.10 -11.43 12.09
CA SER A 151 7.50 -11.47 12.56
C SER A 151 7.64 -11.98 14.01
N LYS A 152 8.08 -13.25 14.13
CA LYS A 152 8.85 -13.86 15.24
C LYS A 152 8.13 -14.30 16.54
N ASN A 153 7.04 -15.09 16.49
CA ASN A 153 6.77 -16.19 17.46
C ASN A 153 5.44 -16.93 17.18
N PRO A 154 5.42 -18.26 16.94
CA PRO A 154 4.18 -18.97 16.64
C PRO A 154 3.30 -19.32 17.87
N GLU A 155 3.78 -19.13 19.10
CA GLU A 155 3.07 -19.65 20.29
C GLU A 155 2.45 -18.59 21.21
N ASN A 156 2.58 -17.30 20.89
CA ASN A 156 1.88 -16.22 21.61
C ASN A 156 1.74 -14.96 20.74
N LEU A 157 0.99 -15.06 19.64
CA LEU A 157 0.50 -13.89 18.92
C LEU A 157 -1.03 -13.96 18.85
N VAL A 158 -1.70 -13.38 19.84
CA VAL A 158 -3.05 -12.86 19.66
C VAL A 158 -2.89 -11.39 19.34
N TYR A 159 -2.73 -11.07 18.05
CA TYR A 159 -2.87 -9.72 17.55
C TYR A 159 -4.24 -9.62 16.88
N ILE A 160 -5.23 -9.16 17.64
CA ILE A 160 -6.52 -8.76 17.09
C ILE A 160 -6.25 -7.46 16.35
N SER A 161 -5.98 -7.56 15.05
CA SER A 161 -5.98 -6.38 14.19
C SER A 161 -7.32 -5.66 14.36
N LYS A 162 -7.34 -4.33 14.50
CA LYS A 162 -8.58 -3.53 14.44
C LYS A 162 -9.42 -3.88 13.20
N ILE A 163 -8.80 -4.41 12.14
CA ILE A 163 -9.48 -4.97 10.96
C ILE A 163 -10.41 -6.13 11.33
N TRP A 164 -9.99 -7.04 12.20
CA TRP A 164 -10.83 -8.16 12.65
C TRP A 164 -12.03 -7.67 13.46
N GLU A 165 -11.85 -6.64 14.28
CA GLU A 165 -12.95 -6.00 15.02
C GLU A 165 -13.91 -5.25 14.08
N ILE A 166 -13.39 -4.55 13.07
CA ILE A 166 -14.21 -3.83 12.07
C ILE A 166 -14.96 -4.81 11.17
N ILE A 167 -14.33 -5.88 10.68
CA ILE A 167 -15.00 -6.88 9.81
C ILE A 167 -16.11 -7.62 10.56
N ASN A 168 -15.92 -7.93 11.85
CA ASN A 168 -16.91 -8.66 12.65
C ASN A 168 -17.92 -7.78 13.39
N SER A 169 -17.78 -6.45 13.36
CA SER A 169 -18.80 -5.53 13.90
C SER A 169 -19.82 -5.08 12.85
N VAL A 170 -19.59 -5.43 11.58
CA VAL A 170 -20.46 -5.15 10.43
C VAL A 170 -21.10 -6.43 9.85
N THR A 171 -20.83 -7.59 10.46
CA THR A 171 -21.48 -8.88 10.17
C THR A 171 -22.37 -9.29 11.34
#